data_AF-A0A1Q7TQA5-F1
#
_entry.id   AF-A0A1Q7TQA5-F1
#
_cell.length_a   1.000
_cell.length_b   1.000
_cell.length_c   1.000
_cell.angle_alpha   90.00
_cell.angle_beta   90.00
_cell.angle_gamma   90.00
#
_symmetry.space_group_name_H-M   'P 1'
#
loop_
_entity.id
_entity.type
_entity.pdbx_description
1 polymer ?
#
loop_
_entity_poly.entity_id
_entity_poly.type
_entity_poly.pdbx_seq_one_letter_code
_entity_poly.pdbx_strand_id
1 'polypeptide(L)'
;MHAEVRTFPVEADLLLAVIGPEMPTKTVLRDPKKVAAINRIGGALVDEFSRDPTMERLFELGARFAEGTGLADRRVLEVIRASRMFGRATMAMLGNSVVATGNREQLATLYLKFGTLQRCGVDNEGARVL
;
A
#
# COMPACT_ATOMS: atom_id res chain seq x y z
N MET A 1 -14.87 -15.93 15.53
CA MET A 1 -14.82 -15.81 14.05
C MET A 1 -13.36 -15.88 13.66
N HIS A 2 -12.95 -16.88 12.90
CA HIS A 2 -11.57 -17.02 12.42
C HIS A 2 -11.52 -16.58 10.96
N ALA A 3 -10.53 -15.77 10.60
CA ALA A 3 -10.28 -15.43 9.20
C ALA A 3 -9.35 -16.47 8.58
N GLU A 4 -9.54 -16.77 7.29
CA GLU A 4 -8.67 -17.62 6.49
C GLU A 4 -7.66 -16.74 5.74
N VAL A 5 -6.37 -17.11 5.76
CA VAL A 5 -5.34 -16.45 4.96
C VAL A 5 -5.05 -17.31 3.73
N ARG A 6 -5.11 -16.70 2.55
CA ARG A 6 -4.80 -17.33 1.27
C ARG A 6 -3.56 -16.70 0.66
N THR A 7 -2.81 -17.49 -0.10
CA THR A 7 -1.57 -17.06 -0.76
C THR A 7 -1.62 -17.36 -2.26
N PHE A 8 -0.89 -16.57 -3.02
CA PHE A 8 -0.61 -16.81 -4.43
C PHE A 8 0.83 -16.32 -4.71
N PRO A 9 1.61 -17.05 -5.53
CA PRO A 9 2.99 -16.69 -5.78
C PRO A 9 3.06 -15.39 -6.59
N VAL A 10 3.98 -14.51 -6.21
CA VAL A 10 4.26 -13.27 -6.94
C VAL A 10 5.76 -13.10 -7.08
N GLU A 11 6.20 -12.85 -8.30
CA GLU A 11 7.55 -12.36 -8.60
C GLU A 11 7.44 -10.89 -8.99
N ALA A 12 7.84 -10.00 -8.09
CA ALA A 12 7.82 -8.57 -8.33
C ALA A 12 8.93 -7.87 -7.58
N ASP A 13 9.57 -6.93 -8.27
CA ASP A 13 10.43 -5.93 -7.66
C ASP A 13 9.58 -4.74 -7.20
N LEU A 14 9.82 -4.33 -5.96
CA LEU A 14 9.10 -3.29 -5.26
C LEU A 14 10.03 -2.16 -4.86
N LEU A 15 9.49 -0.94 -4.92
CA LEU A 15 10.09 0.25 -4.35
C LEU A 15 9.24 0.69 -3.16
N LEU A 16 9.88 0.90 -2.01
CA LEU A 16 9.26 1.48 -0.83
C LEU A 16 9.87 2.86 -0.56
N ALA A 17 9.03 3.87 -0.44
CA ALA A 17 9.44 5.24 -0.15
C ALA A 17 8.75 5.78 1.10
N VAL A 18 9.51 6.40 1.99
CA VAL A 18 8.96 7.14 3.15
C VAL A 18 8.78 8.60 2.73
N ILE A 19 7.55 9.07 2.75
CA ILE A 19 7.12 10.37 2.21
C ILE A 19 7.02 11.44 3.30
N GLY A 20 6.72 11.02 4.53
CA GLY A 20 6.50 11.91 5.66
C GLY A 20 6.82 11.25 7.00
N PRO A 21 6.58 11.97 8.11
CA PRO A 21 6.87 11.48 9.45
C PRO A 21 6.00 10.29 9.83
N GLU A 22 6.35 9.62 10.91
CA GLU A 22 5.54 8.55 11.49
C GLU A 22 4.09 9.00 11.71
N MET A 23 3.14 8.15 11.30
CA MET A 23 1.73 8.34 11.59
C MET A 23 1.42 7.65 12.93
N PRO A 24 0.90 8.36 13.95
CA PRO A 24 0.54 7.75 15.22
C PRO A 24 -0.68 6.83 15.04
N THR A 25 -0.46 5.56 14.70
CA THR A 25 -1.51 4.57 14.39
C THR A 25 -2.54 4.43 15.51
N LYS A 26 -2.11 4.59 16.77
CA LYS A 26 -2.98 4.62 17.95
C LYS A 26 -4.08 5.68 17.86
N THR A 27 -3.81 6.84 17.25
CA THR A 27 -4.80 7.91 17.07
C THR A 27 -5.83 7.56 16.00
N VAL A 28 -5.40 6.83 14.97
CA VAL A 28 -6.29 6.34 13.90
C VAL A 28 -7.22 5.25 14.44
N LEU A 29 -6.66 4.26 15.15
CA LEU A 29 -7.41 3.11 15.65
C LEU A 29 -8.35 3.45 16.82
N ARG A 30 -8.14 4.59 17.49
CA ARG A 30 -9.01 5.09 18.56
C ARG A 30 -10.13 6.01 18.06
N ASP A 31 -10.09 6.42 16.79
CA ASP A 31 -11.13 7.25 16.18
C ASP A 31 -12.21 6.35 15.57
N PRO A 32 -13.42 6.29 16.16
CA PRO A 32 -14.48 5.42 15.67
C PRO A 32 -14.91 5.74 14.24
N LYS A 33 -14.77 7.00 13.79
CA LYS A 33 -15.12 7.40 12.42
C LYS A 33 -14.12 6.83 11.43
N LYS A 34 -12.82 6.90 11.75
CA LYS A 34 -11.76 6.31 10.92
C LYS A 34 -11.87 4.79 10.87
N VAL A 35 -12.11 4.15 12.00
CA VAL A 35 -12.34 2.69 12.07
C VAL A 35 -13.57 2.28 11.24
N ALA A 36 -14.68 3.01 11.34
CA ALA A 36 -15.86 2.75 10.52
C ALA A 36 -15.57 2.90 9.01
N ALA A 37 -14.80 3.91 8.62
CA ALA A 37 -14.39 4.10 7.23
C ALA A 37 -13.50 2.95 6.73
N ILE A 38 -12.50 2.54 7.53
CA ILE A 38 -11.63 1.39 7.24
C ILE A 38 -12.46 0.14 7.04
N ASN A 39 -13.36 -0.19 7.97
CA ASN A 39 -14.14 -1.43 7.91
C ASN A 39 -15.10 -1.44 6.71
N ARG A 40 -15.81 -0.32 6.48
CA ARG A 40 -16.77 -0.22 5.36
C ARG A 40 -16.08 -0.32 4.01
N ILE A 41 -14.98 0.41 3.81
CA ILE A 41 -14.28 0.45 2.52
C ILE A 41 -13.43 -0.80 2.34
N GLY A 42 -12.66 -1.18 3.37
CA GLY A 42 -11.80 -2.35 3.35
C GLY A 42 -12.57 -3.65 3.11
N GLY A 43 -13.73 -3.84 3.77
CA GLY A 43 -14.56 -5.03 3.55
C GLY A 43 -14.96 -5.21 2.08
N ALA A 44 -15.49 -4.15 1.46
CA ALA A 44 -15.88 -4.19 0.05
C ALA A 44 -14.68 -4.45 -0.89
N LEU A 45 -13.51 -3.87 -0.59
CA LEU A 45 -12.31 -4.06 -1.40
C LEU A 45 -11.69 -5.46 -1.23
N VAL A 46 -11.75 -6.06 -0.04
CA VAL A 46 -11.33 -7.44 0.20
C VAL A 46 -12.24 -8.41 -0.54
N ASP A 47 -13.56 -8.20 -0.49
CA ASP A 47 -14.52 -9.00 -1.26
C ASP A 47 -14.23 -8.89 -2.77
N GLU A 48 -13.92 -7.70 -3.26
CA GLU A 48 -13.55 -7.48 -4.66
C GLU A 48 -12.23 -8.17 -5.03
N PHE A 49 -11.21 -8.06 -4.19
CA PHE A 49 -9.90 -8.70 -4.40
C PHE A 49 -10.01 -10.23 -4.42
N SER A 50 -10.87 -10.80 -3.57
CA SER A 50 -11.03 -12.24 -3.42
C SER A 50 -11.53 -12.96 -4.68
N ARG A 51 -12.16 -12.23 -5.61
CA ARG A 51 -12.71 -12.78 -6.87
C ARG A 51 -11.65 -13.01 -7.93
N ASP A 52 -10.59 -12.20 -7.93
CA ASP A 52 -9.52 -12.21 -8.94
C ASP A 52 -8.23 -11.61 -8.36
N PRO A 53 -7.52 -12.36 -7.49
CA PRO A 53 -6.37 -11.85 -6.77
C PRO A 53 -5.14 -11.76 -7.69
N THR A 54 -4.78 -10.54 -8.06
CA THR A 54 -3.56 -10.24 -8.83
C THR A 54 -2.77 -9.10 -8.18
N MET A 55 -1.47 -9.02 -8.47
CA MET A 55 -0.63 -7.94 -7.95
C MET A 55 -1.14 -6.57 -8.43
N GLU A 56 -1.54 -6.46 -9.69
CA GLU A 56 -2.12 -5.26 -10.28
C GLU A 56 -3.37 -4.81 -9.53
N ARG A 57 -4.30 -5.74 -9.24
CA ARG A 57 -5.50 -5.46 -8.46
C ARG A 57 -5.16 -5.02 -7.04
N LEU A 58 -4.16 -5.63 -6.40
CA LEU A 58 -3.75 -5.24 -5.05
C LEU A 58 -3.36 -3.76 -4.99
N PHE A 59 -2.57 -3.28 -5.97
CA PHE A 59 -2.21 -1.86 -6.05
C PHE A 59 -3.39 -0.96 -6.39
N GLU A 60 -4.26 -1.37 -7.31
CA GLU A 60 -5.44 -0.59 -7.68
C GLU A 60 -6.39 -0.40 -6.48
N LEU A 61 -6.73 -1.49 -5.80
CA LEU A 61 -7.60 -1.48 -4.63
C LEU A 61 -6.94 -0.77 -3.45
N GLY A 62 -5.63 -0.93 -3.27
CA GLY A 62 -4.87 -0.18 -2.27
C GLY A 62 -4.91 1.33 -2.50
N ALA A 63 -4.75 1.79 -3.75
CA ALA A 63 -4.88 3.21 -4.07
C ALA A 63 -6.30 3.73 -3.80
N ARG A 64 -7.34 2.94 -4.16
CA ARG A 64 -8.74 3.25 -3.83
C ARG A 64 -8.98 3.29 -2.32
N PHE A 65 -8.36 2.41 -1.56
CA PHE A 65 -8.43 2.41 -0.10
C PHE A 65 -7.80 3.67 0.50
N ALA A 66 -6.59 4.04 0.05
CA ALA A 66 -5.90 5.23 0.52
C ALA A 66 -6.71 6.51 0.25
N GLU A 67 -7.30 6.63 -0.95
CA GLU A 67 -8.14 7.77 -1.33
C GLU A 67 -9.48 7.77 -0.58
N GLY A 68 -10.17 6.63 -0.53
CA GLY A 68 -11.53 6.54 0.00
C GLY A 68 -11.63 6.63 1.52
N THR A 69 -10.61 6.18 2.25
CA THR A 69 -10.65 6.17 3.72
C THR A 69 -10.32 7.52 4.35
N GLY A 70 -9.71 8.44 3.60
CA GLY A 70 -9.22 9.72 4.12
C GLY A 70 -8.07 9.58 5.12
N LEU A 71 -7.42 8.42 5.17
CA LEU A 71 -6.29 8.15 6.07
C LEU A 71 -4.96 8.67 5.52
N ALA A 72 -4.81 8.65 4.19
CA ALA A 72 -3.59 9.08 3.54
C ALA A 72 -3.46 10.61 3.61
N ASP A 73 -2.27 11.08 3.98
CA ASP A 73 -1.92 12.49 3.87
C ASP A 73 -1.97 12.94 2.40
N ARG A 74 -2.25 14.23 2.17
CA ARG A 74 -2.31 14.81 0.82
C ARG A 74 -1.04 14.53 0.02
N ARG A 75 0.14 14.62 0.64
CA ARG A 75 1.42 14.36 -0.03
C ARG A 75 1.54 12.91 -0.48
N VAL A 76 1.05 11.95 0.31
CA VAL A 76 1.02 10.52 -0.05
C VAL A 76 0.11 10.30 -1.26
N LEU A 77 -1.08 10.91 -1.28
CA LEU A 77 -2.00 10.82 -2.41
C LEU A 77 -1.42 11.42 -3.70
N GLU A 78 -0.75 12.56 -3.60
CA GLU A 78 -0.05 13.18 -4.74
C GLU A 78 1.05 12.27 -5.29
N VAL A 79 1.83 11.61 -4.43
CA VAL A 79 2.87 10.66 -4.84
C VAL A 79 2.27 9.41 -5.50
N ILE A 80 1.21 8.84 -4.94
CA ILE A 80 0.49 7.71 -5.54
C ILE A 80 0.01 8.06 -6.94
N ARG A 81 -0.59 9.25 -7.12
CA ARG A 81 -1.08 9.73 -8.42
C ARG A 81 0.04 9.97 -9.41
N ALA A 82 1.13 10.62 -9.01
CA ALA A 82 2.29 10.85 -9.86
C ALA A 82 2.95 9.54 -10.32
N SER A 83 2.92 8.52 -9.47
CA SER A 83 3.50 7.21 -9.76
C SER A 83 2.76 6.45 -10.88
N ARG A 84 1.50 6.79 -11.15
CA ARG A 84 0.70 6.18 -12.25
C ARG A 84 1.30 6.38 -13.64
N MET A 85 2.13 7.40 -13.82
CA MET A 85 2.82 7.65 -15.09
C MET A 85 3.91 6.62 -15.39
N PHE A 86 4.43 5.96 -14.35
CA PHE A 86 5.62 5.11 -14.42
C PHE A 86 5.35 3.69 -13.89
N GLY A 87 4.19 3.44 -13.29
CA GLY A 87 3.86 2.17 -12.67
C GLY A 87 2.59 2.23 -11.84
N ARG A 88 2.52 1.41 -10.80
CA ARG A 88 1.43 1.34 -9.84
C ARG A 88 1.97 1.58 -8.45
N ALA A 89 1.21 2.28 -7.62
CA ALA A 89 1.61 2.62 -6.26
C ALA A 89 0.39 2.63 -5.34
N THR A 90 0.62 2.28 -4.08
CA THR A 90 -0.37 2.39 -3.01
C THR A 90 0.32 2.82 -1.72
N MET A 91 -0.45 3.37 -0.78
CA MET A 91 0.00 3.59 0.58
C MET A 91 0.35 2.25 1.23
N ALA A 92 1.47 2.19 1.95
CA ALA A 92 1.84 1.03 2.74
C ALA A 92 1.11 1.08 4.10
N MET A 93 -0.02 0.36 4.18
CA MET A 93 -0.90 0.31 5.36
C MET A 93 -1.29 1.69 5.91
N LEU A 94 -1.14 1.94 7.21
CA LEU A 94 -1.39 3.19 7.93
C LEU A 94 -0.06 3.92 8.16
N GLY A 95 0.43 4.61 7.13
CA GLY A 95 1.72 5.29 7.22
C GLY A 95 1.90 6.33 6.12
N ASN A 96 2.83 7.25 6.35
CA ASN A 96 3.26 8.21 5.33
C ASN A 96 4.32 7.59 4.41
N SER A 97 4.00 6.41 3.85
CA SER A 97 4.88 5.66 2.97
C SER A 97 4.10 5.06 1.80
N VAL A 98 4.81 4.87 0.69
CA VAL A 98 4.27 4.35 -0.56
C VAL A 98 5.07 3.12 -0.97
N VAL A 99 4.37 2.07 -1.36
CA VAL A 99 4.95 0.93 -2.07
C VAL A 99 4.53 1.01 -3.54
N ALA A 100 5.44 0.65 -4.45
CA ALA A 100 5.19 0.72 -5.88
C ALA A 100 5.92 -0.35 -6.69
N THR A 101 5.42 -0.59 -7.90
CA THR A 101 6.01 -1.47 -8.92
C THR A 101 5.83 -0.88 -10.32
N GLY A 102 6.72 -1.20 -11.26
CA GLY A 102 6.70 -0.66 -12.64
C GLY A 102 8.09 -0.26 -13.14
N ASN A 103 8.17 0.85 -13.88
CA ASN A 103 9.43 1.43 -14.35
C ASN A 103 10.26 1.93 -13.17
N ARG A 104 11.20 1.08 -12.75
CA ARG A 104 12.02 1.27 -11.56
C ARG A 104 12.81 2.57 -11.57
N GLU A 105 13.43 2.91 -12.70
CA GLU A 105 14.30 4.07 -12.78
C GLU A 105 13.51 5.36 -12.58
N GLN A 106 12.39 5.50 -13.29
CA GLN A 106 11.54 6.69 -13.21
C GLN A 106 10.87 6.82 -11.83
N LEU A 107 10.39 5.71 -11.26
CA LEU A 107 9.84 5.68 -9.91
C LEU A 107 10.92 6.01 -8.86
N ALA A 108 12.14 5.49 -9.00
CA ALA A 108 13.24 5.83 -8.10
C ALA A 108 13.60 7.32 -8.16
N THR A 109 13.69 7.89 -9.37
CA THR A 109 13.92 9.34 -9.54
C THR A 109 12.80 10.18 -8.91
N LEU A 110 11.54 9.74 -9.02
CA LEU A 110 10.42 10.39 -8.34
C LEU A 110 10.61 10.33 -6.81
N TYR A 111 10.95 9.16 -6.27
CA TYR A 111 10.99 8.91 -4.82
C TYR A 111 12.21 9.46 -4.10
N LEU A 112 13.35 9.59 -4.76
CA LEU A 112 14.57 10.18 -4.16
C LEU A 112 14.36 11.61 -3.67
N LYS A 113 13.33 12.32 -4.18
CA LYS A 113 12.93 13.65 -3.70
C LYS A 113 12.39 13.67 -2.27
N PHE A 114 12.01 12.51 -1.71
CA PHE A 114 11.39 12.39 -0.39
C PHE A 114 12.35 11.88 0.69
N GLY A 115 13.53 11.38 0.32
CA GLY A 115 14.62 11.02 1.24
C GLY A 115 14.93 9.53 1.25
N THR A 116 14.04 8.69 1.77
CA THR A 116 14.31 7.25 1.94
C THR A 116 13.65 6.43 0.85
N LEU A 117 14.46 5.70 0.09
CA LEU A 117 14.05 4.72 -0.90
C LEU A 117 14.66 3.36 -0.57
N GLN A 118 13.83 2.33 -0.51
CA GLN A 118 14.24 0.94 -0.38
C GLN A 118 13.80 0.13 -1.59
N ARG A 119 14.62 -0.85 -1.95
CA ARG A 119 14.29 -1.87 -2.95
C ARG A 119 14.01 -3.17 -2.22
N CYS A 120 12.91 -3.82 -2.56
CA CYS A 120 12.51 -5.08 -1.95
C CYS A 120 11.90 -6.01 -3.00
N GLY A 121 11.96 -7.32 -2.73
CA GLY A 121 11.21 -8.33 -3.48
C GLY A 121 10.06 -8.87 -2.62
N VAL A 122 9.14 -9.59 -3.26
CA VAL A 122 8.11 -10.35 -2.53
C VAL A 122 8.73 -11.63 -1.99
N ASP A 123 8.64 -11.82 -0.67
CA ASP A 123 8.98 -13.09 -0.03
C ASP A 123 7.78 -14.04 -0.07
N ASN A 124 7.96 -15.18 -0.74
CA ASN A 124 6.93 -16.21 -0.89
C ASN A 124 7.10 -17.38 0.09
N GLU A 125 8.19 -17.42 0.88
CA GLU A 125 8.49 -18.52 1.80
C GLU A 125 8.18 -18.16 3.26
N GLY A 126 8.13 -16.88 3.59
CA GLY A 126 7.74 -16.39 4.92
C GLY A 126 8.80 -16.65 5.99
N ALA A 127 8.37 -16.77 7.24
CA ALA A 127 9.27 -16.87 8.39
C ALA A 127 10.07 -18.18 8.39
N ARG A 128 11.39 -18.09 8.59
CA ARG A 128 12.31 -19.22 8.70
C ARG A 128 12.96 -19.25 10.09
N VAL A 129 13.14 -20.45 10.64
CA VAL A 129 14.01 -20.67 11.79
C VAL A 129 15.36 -21.13 11.24
N LEU A 130 16.42 -20.36 11.51
CA LEU A 130 17.79 -20.64 11.08
C LEU A 130 18.59 -21.29 12.21
#